data_AF-A0AAV4TDR5-F1
#
_entry.id   AF-A0AAV4TDR5-F1
#
_cell.length_a   1.000
_cell.length_b   1.000
_cell.length_c   1.000
_cell.angle_alpha   90.00
_cell.angle_beta   90.00
_cell.angle_gamma   90.00
#
_symmetry.space_group_name_H-M   'P 1'
#
loop_
_entity.id
_entity.type
_entity.pdbx_description
1 polymer ?
#
loop_
_entity_poly.entity_id
_entity_poly.type
_entity_poly.pdbx_seq_one_letter_code
_entity_poly.pdbx_strand_id
1 'polypeptide(L)'
;MECVALSPSSSHFITDGKYTRFADWRFIHKARLNLVPLNGAQQWKTGVKATVIPFVVGALGSWYPPNDVFLRKFCAKSYLNLFRKLCVSDTIRWSRDIYIEHLTGHRQFSEDETTLTSQPVDQADE
;
A
#
# COMPACT_ATOMS: atom_id res chain seq x y z
N MET A 1 -10.69 -15.49 -10.79
CA MET A 1 -9.78 -14.34 -10.57
C MET A 1 -8.31 -14.72 -10.83
N GLU A 2 -8.07 -15.79 -11.58
CA GLU A 2 -6.71 -16.31 -11.83
C GLU A 2 -5.87 -15.35 -12.68
N CYS A 3 -6.48 -14.67 -13.66
CA CYS A 3 -5.79 -13.66 -14.47
C CYS A 3 -5.22 -12.50 -13.65
N VAL A 4 -5.89 -12.10 -12.56
CA VAL A 4 -5.39 -11.06 -11.66
C VAL A 4 -4.17 -11.57 -10.90
N ALA A 5 -4.22 -12.80 -10.39
CA ALA A 5 -3.10 -13.40 -9.67
C ALA A 5 -1.88 -13.71 -10.56
N LEU A 6 -2.12 -14.07 -11.83
CA LEU A 6 -1.08 -14.37 -12.82
C LEU A 6 -0.52 -13.12 -13.50
N SER A 7 -1.21 -11.98 -13.40
CA SER A 7 -0.75 -10.74 -14.02
C SER A 7 0.57 -10.29 -13.41
N PRO A 8 1.61 -9.98 -14.21
CA PRO A 8 2.87 -9.42 -13.72
C PRO A 8 2.66 -8.16 -12.88
N SER A 9 1.61 -7.39 -13.18
CA SER A 9 1.30 -6.14 -12.49
C SER A 9 0.69 -6.30 -11.11
N SER A 10 0.24 -7.50 -10.73
CA SER A 10 -0.39 -7.75 -9.42
C SER A 10 0.59 -7.74 -8.24
N SER A 11 1.88 -8.01 -8.50
CA SER A 11 2.92 -8.23 -7.47
C SER A 11 4.13 -7.30 -7.60
N HIS A 12 4.09 -6.28 -8.45
CA HIS A 12 5.23 -5.37 -8.70
C HIS A 12 5.74 -4.61 -7.47
N PHE A 13 4.89 -4.36 -6.48
CA PHE A 13 5.30 -3.69 -5.25
C PHE A 13 6.37 -4.48 -4.48
N ILE A 14 6.41 -5.81 -4.65
CA ILE A 14 7.34 -6.70 -3.95
C ILE A 14 8.77 -6.55 -4.47
N THR A 15 8.94 -6.44 -5.79
CA THR A 15 10.26 -6.41 -6.41
C THR A 15 10.82 -4.99 -6.48
N ASP A 16 10.02 -4.04 -6.95
CA ASP A 16 10.52 -2.73 -7.37
C ASP A 16 9.88 -1.58 -6.58
N GLY A 17 8.78 -1.85 -5.86
CA GLY A 17 7.98 -0.83 -5.20
C GLY A 17 7.22 0.10 -6.15
N LYS A 18 7.17 -0.20 -7.46
CA LYS A 18 6.34 0.52 -8.42
C LYS A 18 4.86 0.40 -8.06
N TYR A 19 4.07 1.43 -8.39
CA TYR A 19 2.63 1.52 -8.12
C TYR A 19 2.23 1.55 -6.64
N THR A 20 3.20 1.66 -5.73
CA THR A 20 2.98 1.88 -4.29
C THR A 20 2.35 3.26 -4.09
N ARG A 21 1.15 3.34 -3.51
CA ARG A 21 0.46 4.62 -3.32
C ARG A 21 0.94 5.34 -2.06
N PHE A 22 0.55 6.61 -1.92
CA PHE A 22 0.89 7.44 -0.75
C PHE A 22 0.46 6.80 0.59
N ALA A 23 -0.66 6.06 0.60
CA ALA A 23 -1.12 5.32 1.78
C ALA A 23 -0.07 4.30 2.25
N ASP A 24 0.56 3.60 1.31
CA ASP A 24 1.58 2.60 1.55
C ASP A 24 2.93 3.24 1.92
N TRP A 25 3.24 4.40 1.32
CA TRP A 25 4.49 5.16 1.54
C TRP A 25 4.75 5.49 3.01
N ARG A 26 3.70 5.87 3.76
CA ARG A 26 3.80 6.26 5.17
C ARG A 26 4.32 5.14 6.08
N PHE A 27 4.11 3.89 5.73
CA PHE A 27 4.58 2.74 6.49
C PHE A 27 5.80 2.09 5.85
N ILE A 28 5.85 1.94 4.52
CA ILE A 28 6.91 1.20 3.82
C ILE A 28 8.27 1.88 3.94
N HIS A 29 8.37 3.20 3.73
CA HIS A 29 9.66 3.89 3.82
C HIS A 29 10.21 3.91 5.23
N LYS A 30 9.34 4.19 6.20
CA LYS A 30 9.72 4.15 7.62
C LYS A 30 10.07 2.74 8.07
N ALA A 31 9.40 1.70 7.56
CA ALA A 31 9.73 0.31 7.86
C ALA A 31 11.10 -0.07 7.32
N ARG A 32 11.42 0.33 6.07
CA ARG A 32 12.74 0.12 5.46
C ARG A 32 13.87 0.78 6.23
N LEU A 33 13.61 1.98 6.77
CA LEU A 33 14.58 2.73 7.57
C LEU A 33 14.55 2.37 9.07
N ASN A 34 13.68 1.45 9.50
CA ASN A 34 13.42 1.14 10.91
C ASN A 34 13.01 2.37 11.76
N LEU A 35 12.32 3.33 11.15
CA LEU A 35 11.86 4.60 11.74
C LEU A 35 10.34 4.64 11.96
N VAL A 36 9.65 3.50 11.93
CA VAL A 36 8.18 3.51 12.12
C VAL A 36 7.88 3.83 13.58
N PRO A 37 7.18 4.95 13.87
CA PRO A 37 6.77 5.24 15.23
C PRO A 37 5.72 4.21 15.64
N LEU A 38 6.13 3.26 16.47
CA LEU A 38 5.22 2.35 17.14
C LEU A 38 4.66 3.06 18.37
N ASN A 39 3.36 2.89 18.62
CA ASN A 39 2.68 3.32 19.85
C ASN A 39 3.22 2.64 21.13
N GLY A 40 4.32 1.88 21.03
CA GLY A 40 4.99 1.20 22.14
C GLY A 40 6.46 0.83 21.86
N ALA A 41 7.17 1.57 21.00
CA ALA A 41 8.61 1.33 20.77
C ALA A 41 9.40 1.58 22.08
N GLN A 42 9.84 0.52 22.76
CA GLN A 42 10.86 0.61 23.81
C GLN A 42 12.25 0.53 23.15
N GLN A 43 12.86 1.69 22.96
CA GLN A 43 14.07 1.88 22.18
C GLN A 43 15.34 1.69 23.02
N TRP A 44 15.54 0.50 23.62
CA TRP A 44 16.81 0.11 24.29
C TRP A 44 16.84 -1.32 24.86
N LYS A 45 15.85 -2.18 24.57
CA LYS A 45 15.91 -3.60 24.98
C LYS A 45 16.77 -4.41 24.01
N THR A 46 17.85 -4.99 24.50
CA THR A 46 18.61 -6.04 23.79
C THR A 46 17.75 -7.31 23.65
N GLY A 47 17.77 -7.95 22.47
CA GLY A 47 17.01 -9.18 22.19
C GLY A 47 15.65 -9.01 21.49
N VAL A 48 15.43 -7.94 20.71
CA VAL A 48 14.17 -7.74 19.98
C VAL A 48 13.98 -8.80 18.89
N LYS A 49 12.89 -9.56 18.97
CA LYS A 49 12.48 -10.52 17.94
C LYS A 49 11.72 -9.83 16.82
N ALA A 50 12.33 -9.71 15.65
CA ALA A 50 11.61 -9.30 14.44
C ALA A 50 10.59 -10.37 14.06
N THR A 51 9.34 -9.96 13.80
CA THR A 51 8.27 -10.85 13.36
C THR A 51 7.64 -10.26 12.12
N VAL A 52 7.57 -11.05 11.05
CA VAL A 52 6.85 -10.68 9.82
C VAL A 52 5.38 -11.02 10.02
N ILE A 53 4.50 -10.03 9.84
CA ILE A 53 3.06 -10.18 9.98
C ILE A 53 2.44 -9.91 8.60
N PRO A 54 1.62 -10.82 8.07
CA PRO A 54 0.98 -10.59 6.77
C PRO A 54 -0.08 -9.49 6.89
N PHE A 55 -0.08 -8.60 5.91
CA PHE A 55 -1.14 -7.62 5.69
C PHE A 55 -1.97 -8.09 4.50
N VAL A 56 -3.26 -8.40 4.73
CA VAL A 56 -4.08 -9.09 3.73
C VAL A 56 -5.28 -8.26 3.33
N VAL A 57 -5.40 -7.99 2.02
CA VAL A 57 -6.58 -7.39 1.39
C VAL A 57 -6.96 -8.27 0.20
N GLY A 58 -8.21 -8.70 0.15
CA GLY A 58 -8.71 -9.48 -0.98
C GLY A 58 -8.90 -8.60 -2.22
N ALA A 59 -8.78 -9.19 -3.41
CA ALA A 59 -8.91 -8.49 -4.69
C ALA A 59 -10.26 -7.75 -4.89
N LEU A 60 -11.33 -8.23 -4.24
CA LEU A 60 -12.64 -7.55 -4.20
C LEU A 60 -12.78 -6.54 -3.04
N GLY A 61 -11.69 -6.21 -2.35
CA GLY A 61 -11.68 -5.28 -1.23
C GLY A 61 -11.99 -5.90 0.13
N SER A 62 -11.98 -7.23 0.25
CA SER A 62 -12.17 -7.90 1.54
C SER A 62 -11.03 -7.54 2.49
N TRP A 63 -11.36 -6.90 3.61
CA TRP A 63 -10.38 -6.54 4.63
C TRP A 63 -10.22 -7.67 5.65
N TYR A 64 -9.00 -8.16 5.87
CA TYR A 64 -8.74 -9.15 6.90
C TYR A 64 -8.85 -8.51 8.30
N PRO A 65 -9.84 -8.86 9.15
CA PRO A 65 -10.07 -8.15 10.41
C PRO A 65 -8.86 -8.09 11.35
N PRO A 66 -8.00 -9.13 11.44
CA PRO A 66 -6.76 -9.06 12.24
C PRO A 66 -5.73 -8.01 11.77
N ASN A 67 -5.82 -7.47 10.55
CA ASN A 67 -5.00 -6.32 10.14
C ASN A 67 -5.17 -5.16 11.13
N ASP A 68 -6.37 -4.94 11.66
CA ASP A 68 -6.64 -3.84 12.58
C ASP A 68 -5.85 -3.99 13.89
N VAL A 69 -5.70 -5.22 14.39
CA VAL A 69 -4.98 -5.50 15.63
C VAL A 69 -3.51 -5.12 15.51
N PHE A 70 -2.92 -5.46 14.36
CA PHE A 70 -1.56 -5.09 14.02
C PHE A 70 -1.40 -3.59 13.78
N LEU A 71 -2.25 -2.99 12.94
CA LEU A 71 -2.13 -1.59 12.51
C LEU A 71 -2.41 -0.58 13.61
N ARG A 72 -3.23 -0.92 14.62
CA ARG A 72 -3.41 -0.08 15.82
C ARG A 72 -2.11 0.20 16.58
N LYS A 73 -1.07 -0.62 16.38
CA LYS A 73 0.26 -0.37 16.95
C LYS A 73 1.00 0.77 16.25
N PHE A 74 0.60 1.16 15.04
CA PHE A 74 1.31 2.13 14.21
C PHE A 74 0.54 3.42 13.95
N CYS A 75 -0.79 3.40 14.03
CA CYS A 75 -1.62 4.57 13.76
C CYS A 75 -2.87 4.63 14.64
N ALA A 76 -3.42 5.85 14.77
CA ALA A 76 -4.67 6.09 15.47
C ALA A 76 -5.85 5.42 14.76
N LYS A 77 -6.91 5.08 15.50
CA LYS A 77 -8.13 4.44 14.96
C LYS A 77 -8.78 5.24 13.83
N SER A 78 -8.81 6.57 13.94
CA SER A 78 -9.34 7.47 12.90
C SER A 78 -8.57 7.34 11.59
N TYR A 79 -7.25 7.35 11.66
CA TYR A 79 -6.39 7.16 10.49
C TYR A 79 -6.49 5.74 9.93
N LEU A 80 -6.57 4.72 10.79
CA LEU A 80 -6.74 3.33 10.36
C LEU A 80 -8.00 3.12 9.51
N ASN A 81 -9.10 3.81 9.86
CA ASN A 81 -10.32 3.77 9.06
C ASN A 81 -10.13 4.39 7.67
N LEU A 82 -9.38 5.49 7.56
CA LEU A 82 -9.00 6.07 6.28
C LEU A 82 -8.08 5.13 5.50
N PHE A 83 -7.04 4.62 6.16
CA PHE A 83 -6.06 3.71 5.57
C PHE A 83 -6.72 2.46 4.98
N ARG A 84 -7.64 1.83 5.72
CA ARG A 84 -8.43 0.70 5.21
C ARG A 84 -9.14 1.05 3.91
N LYS A 85 -9.81 2.21 3.85
CA LYS A 85 -10.54 2.64 2.65
C LYS A 85 -9.61 2.81 1.46
N LEU A 86 -8.45 3.45 1.67
CA LEU A 86 -7.44 3.66 0.63
C LEU A 86 -6.91 2.33 0.08
N CYS A 87 -6.43 1.43 0.95
CA CYS A 87 -5.91 0.14 0.52
C CYS A 87 -6.97 -0.71 -0.21
N VAL A 88 -8.21 -0.71 0.30
CA VAL A 88 -9.32 -1.45 -0.32
C VAL A 88 -9.70 -0.86 -1.69
N SER A 89 -9.84 0.47 -1.79
CA SER A 89 -10.16 1.12 -3.06
C SER A 89 -9.08 0.88 -4.11
N ASP A 90 -7.81 0.93 -3.69
CA ASP A 90 -6.67 0.70 -4.58
C ASP A 90 -6.65 -0.74 -5.07
N THR A 91 -6.84 -1.71 -4.18
CA THR A 91 -6.89 -3.14 -4.52
C THR A 91 -8.00 -3.44 -5.53
N ILE A 92 -9.20 -2.87 -5.33
CA ILE A 92 -10.32 -3.03 -6.25
C ILE A 92 -10.01 -2.38 -7.60
N ARG A 93 -9.49 -1.15 -7.61
CA ARG A 93 -9.12 -0.45 -8.86
C ARG A 93 -8.11 -1.25 -9.66
N TRP A 94 -7.03 -1.73 -9.03
CA TRP A 94 -6.02 -2.56 -9.67
C TRP A 94 -6.58 -3.87 -10.21
N SER A 95 -7.40 -4.55 -9.41
CA SER A 95 -8.04 -5.81 -9.84
C SER A 95 -8.96 -5.60 -11.05
N ARG A 96 -9.72 -4.50 -11.05
CA ARG A 96 -10.56 -4.09 -12.18
C ARG A 96 -9.72 -3.80 -13.42
N ASP A 97 -8.69 -2.98 -13.28
CA ASP A 97 -7.88 -2.52 -14.41
C ASP A 97 -7.18 -3.70 -15.10
N ILE A 98 -6.62 -4.63 -14.31
CA ILE A 98 -6.03 -5.88 -14.82
C ILE A 98 -7.09 -6.74 -15.53
N TYR A 99 -8.29 -6.86 -14.94
CA TYR A 99 -9.35 -7.68 -15.52
C TYR A 99 -9.90 -7.09 -16.83
N ILE A 100 -10.09 -5.78 -16.90
CA ILE A 100 -10.55 -5.09 -18.10
C ILE A 100 -9.47 -5.14 -19.19
N GLU A 101 -8.19 -4.96 -18.84
CA GLU A 101 -7.08 -5.13 -19.79
C GLU A 101 -7.06 -6.55 -20.37
N HIS A 102 -7.29 -7.57 -19.55
CA HIS A 102 -7.42 -8.95 -20.02
C HIS A 102 -8.58 -9.15 -21.00
N LEU A 103 -9.74 -8.52 -20.77
CA LEU A 103 -10.91 -8.64 -21.64
C LEU A 103 -10.77 -7.85 -22.95
N THR A 104 -10.20 -6.65 -22.87
CA THR A 104 -10.18 -5.68 -23.99
C THR A 104 -8.88 -5.69 -24.79
N GLY A 105 -7.80 -6.23 -24.22
CA GLY A 105 -6.44 -6.12 -24.76
C GLY A 105 -5.84 -4.72 -24.65
N HIS A 106 -6.54 -3.75 -24.06
CA HIS A 106 -6.09 -2.37 -23.92
C HIS A 106 -5.61 -2.07 -22.50
N ARG A 107 -4.40 -1.52 -22.37
CA ARG A 107 -3.78 -1.13 -21.11
C ARG A 107 -4.63 -0.10 -20.36
N GLN A 108 -4.99 -0.40 -19.11
CA GLN A 108 -5.90 0.44 -18.30
C GLN A 108 -5.20 1.39 -17.32
N PHE A 109 -3.88 1.30 -17.19
CA PHE A 109 -3.09 2.10 -16.26
C PHE A 109 -1.76 2.51 -16.89
N SER A 110 -1.37 3.76 -16.69
CA SER A 110 -0.09 4.31 -17.17
C SER A 110 1.01 4.15 -16.11
N GLU A 111 2.26 4.06 -16.54
CA GLU A 111 3.40 4.03 -15.61
C GLU A 111 3.60 5.39 -14.90
N ASP A 112 3.11 6.47 -15.50
CA ASP A 112 3.34 7.87 -15.07
C ASP A 112 2.35 8.38 -14.01
N GLU A 113 1.26 7.66 -13.69
CA GLU A 113 0.29 8.09 -12.66
C GLU A 113 0.92 8.20 -11.25
N THR A 114 2.10 7.62 -11.03
CA THR A 114 2.80 7.66 -9.74
C THR A 114 3.51 9.01 -9.51
N THR A 115 3.84 9.74 -10.57
CA THR A 115 4.67 10.96 -10.53
C THR A 115 3.86 12.25 -10.30
N LEU A 116 2.54 12.21 -10.52
CA LEU A 116 1.68 13.40 -10.44
C LEU A 116 1.35 13.84 -9.00
N THR A 117 1.71 13.05 -7.98
CA THR A 117 1.55 13.46 -6.56
C THR A 117 2.84 14.04 -5.95
N SER A 118 3.93 14.10 -6.72
CA SER A 118 5.23 14.68 -6.29
C SER A 118 5.58 16.01 -6.95
N GLN A 119 4.61 16.74 -7.52
CA GLN A 119 4.85 18.11 -7.98
C GLN A 119 5.18 18.98 -6.76
N PRO A 120 6.37 19.60 -6.67
CA PRO A 120 6.64 20.62 -5.66
C PRO A 120 5.72 21.82 -5.97
N VAL A 121 5.04 22.32 -4.94
CA VAL A 121 4.32 23.60 -5.02
C VAL A 121 5.35 24.72 -5.00
N ASP A 122 6.09 24.92 -6.09
CA ASP A 122 7.01 26.05 -6.24
C ASP A 122 7.12 26.42 -7.72
N GLN A 123 6.10 27.10 -8.20
CA GLN A 123 6.23 28.10 -9.27
C GLN A 123 5.12 29.12 -9.05
N ALA A 124 5.41 30.08 -8.17
CA ALA A 124 4.68 31.35 -8.13
C ALA A 124 5.14 32.14 -9.36
N ASP A 125 4.21 32.37 -10.27
CA ASP A 125 4.40 33.23 -11.44
C ASP A 125 4.82 34.64 -10.99
N GLU A 126 5.85 35.16 -11.65
CA GLU A 126 6.30 36.56 -11.62
C GLU A 126 5.42 37.44 -12.51
#